data_AF-A0A7S4UP45-F1
#
_entry.id   AF-A0A7S4UP45-F1
#
_cell.length_a   1.000
_cell.length_b   1.000
_cell.length_c   1.000
_cell.angle_alpha   90.00
_cell.angle_beta   90.00
_cell.angle_gamma   90.00
#
_symmetry.space_group_name_H-M   'P 1'
#
loop_
_entity.id
_entity.type
_entity.pdbx_description
1 polymer ?
#
loop_
_entity_poly.entity_id
_entity_poly.type
_entity_poly.pdbx_seq_one_letter_code
_entity_poly.pdbx_strand_id
1 'polypeptide(L)'
;MVQAALPALYRLALGGTAVGTGLNTTKGYDAEIAALIADETNLPFVTAPNKFESLAGHDSLVEMSGALNVVACSLNKIANDIRLLGSGPRCGLGEISLPENEPGSSIMPGKVNPTQCEAMTMVCAQVMGNHVTISTGGAQGQFELNVFKPVMASNLLHSATLIGDAASCFARRCVVGITANEDRIETLLHGSLMLVTALNPHIGYDKATIIAKSAHKNGTTLKEAAVASGYLTAEQFDEWIIPESMIGPKDA
;
A
#
# COMPACT_ATOMS: atom_id res chain seq x y z
N MET A 1 8.62 4.54 8.30
CA MET A 1 9.68 4.29 7.30
C MET A 1 10.15 5.59 6.67
N VAL A 2 9.32 6.33 5.92
CA VAL A 2 9.72 7.63 5.33
C VAL A 2 10.26 8.62 6.37
N GLN A 3 9.52 8.83 7.48
CA GLN A 3 9.97 9.69 8.59
C GLN A 3 11.29 9.22 9.23
N ALA A 4 11.55 7.92 9.24
CA ALA A 4 12.78 7.36 9.81
C ALA A 4 14.01 7.60 8.93
N ALA A 5 13.82 7.81 7.61
CA ALA A 5 14.89 8.13 6.67
C ALA A 5 15.23 9.64 6.65
N LEU A 6 14.36 10.51 7.19
CA LEU A 6 14.58 11.97 7.17
C LEU A 6 15.84 12.44 7.93
N PRO A 7 16.18 11.91 9.12
CA PRO A 7 17.39 12.32 9.83
C PRO A 7 18.68 12.18 9.02
N ALA A 8 18.75 11.22 8.10
CA ALA A 8 19.90 11.05 7.21
C ALA A 8 19.94 12.13 6.11
N LEU A 9 18.78 12.53 5.58
CA LEU A 9 18.67 13.60 4.57
C LEU A 9 18.94 15.00 5.13
N TYR A 10 18.71 15.21 6.43
CA TYR A 10 19.00 16.49 7.08
C TYR A 10 20.50 16.77 7.26
N ARG A 11 21.37 15.81 6.97
CA ARG A 11 22.83 15.98 7.06
C ARG A 11 23.37 16.62 5.79
N LEU A 12 23.91 17.83 5.91
CA LEU A 12 24.37 18.63 4.78
C LEU A 12 25.87 18.44 4.49
N ALA A 13 26.22 18.27 3.21
CA ALA A 13 27.60 18.18 2.73
C ALA A 13 28.32 19.54 2.65
N LEU A 14 27.62 20.66 2.88
CA LEU A 14 28.17 22.02 2.85
C LEU A 14 29.41 22.13 3.75
N GLY A 15 30.45 22.80 3.25
CA GLY A 15 31.75 22.91 3.91
C GLY A 15 32.74 21.77 3.65
N GLY A 16 32.33 20.67 2.98
CA GLY A 16 33.27 19.64 2.52
C GLY A 16 34.19 20.07 1.35
N THR A 17 33.80 21.13 0.64
CA THR A 17 34.48 21.69 -0.55
C THR A 17 34.80 20.64 -1.62
N ALA A 18 36.05 20.51 -2.07
CA ALA A 18 36.38 19.69 -3.24
C ALA A 18 36.30 18.18 -2.99
N VAL A 19 36.86 17.73 -1.86
CA VAL A 19 37.08 16.29 -1.56
C VAL A 19 36.73 15.90 -0.12
N GLY A 20 36.08 16.79 0.64
CA GLY A 20 35.65 16.53 2.02
C GLY A 20 36.56 17.12 3.10
N THR A 21 37.71 17.69 2.72
CA THR A 21 38.68 18.26 3.67
C THR A 21 38.30 19.63 4.21
N GLY A 22 37.40 20.34 3.52
CA GLY A 22 37.10 21.74 3.83
C GLY A 22 38.19 22.72 3.39
N LEU A 23 39.10 22.32 2.50
CA LEU A 23 40.09 23.24 1.93
C LEU A 23 39.39 24.48 1.34
N ASN A 24 39.93 25.67 1.61
CA ASN A 24 39.39 26.97 1.21
C ASN A 24 38.03 27.33 1.82
N THR A 25 37.63 26.69 2.92
CA THR A 25 36.52 27.14 3.77
C THR A 25 37.03 27.82 5.06
N THR A 26 36.13 28.47 5.78
CA THR A 26 36.42 29.03 7.12
C THR A 26 35.97 28.06 8.20
N LYS A 27 36.75 27.90 9.27
CA LYS A 27 36.38 27.05 10.40
C LYS A 27 35.05 27.51 10.99
N GLY A 28 34.08 26.59 11.11
CA GLY A 28 32.74 26.87 11.62
C GLY A 28 31.69 27.18 10.54
N TYR A 29 32.11 27.42 9.30
CA TYR A 29 31.21 27.73 8.19
C TYR A 29 30.11 26.68 7.99
N ASP A 30 30.44 25.39 8.09
CA ASP A 30 29.53 24.28 7.84
C ASP A 30 28.42 24.17 8.89
N ALA A 31 28.75 24.38 10.16
CA ALA A 31 27.77 24.41 11.25
C ALA A 31 26.89 25.67 11.17
N GLU A 32 27.48 26.83 10.87
CA GLU A 32 26.75 28.10 10.76
C GLU A 32 25.75 28.10 9.60
N ILE A 33 26.19 27.67 8.40
CA ILE A 33 25.29 27.60 7.24
C ILE A 33 24.19 26.55 7.42
N ALA A 34 24.48 25.42 8.08
CA ALA A 34 23.44 24.43 8.40
C ALA A 34 22.40 24.99 9.36
N ALA A 35 22.81 25.77 10.38
CA ALA A 35 21.89 26.43 11.31
C ALA A 35 21.02 27.48 10.61
N LEU A 36 21.60 28.28 9.71
CA LEU A 36 20.84 29.24 8.90
C LEU A 36 19.78 28.55 8.02
N ILE A 37 20.14 27.46 7.36
CA ILE A 37 19.20 26.66 6.56
C ILE A 37 18.11 26.05 7.45
N ALA A 38 18.46 25.57 8.64
CA ALA A 38 17.50 25.02 9.59
C ALA A 38 16.48 26.07 10.04
N ASP A 39 16.93 27.27 10.39
CA ASP A 39 16.08 28.41 10.77
C ASP A 39 15.17 28.84 9.60
N GLU A 40 15.71 28.95 8.39
CA GLU A 40 14.94 29.42 7.23
C GLU A 40 13.87 28.41 6.78
N THR A 41 14.13 27.11 6.94
CA THR A 41 13.22 26.04 6.50
C THR A 41 12.33 25.49 7.61
N ASN A 42 12.60 25.82 8.88
CA ASN A 42 12.02 25.15 10.06
C ASN A 42 12.19 23.62 10.05
N LEU A 43 13.28 23.13 9.44
CA LEU A 43 13.64 21.71 9.40
C LEU A 43 14.97 21.50 10.14
N PRO A 44 15.18 20.35 10.80
CA PRO A 44 16.33 20.12 11.67
C PRO A 44 17.60 19.77 10.88
N PHE A 45 17.98 20.63 9.92
CA PHE A 45 19.21 20.49 9.15
C PHE A 45 20.45 20.62 10.05
N VAL A 46 21.43 19.76 9.80
CA VAL A 46 22.70 19.73 10.54
C VAL A 46 23.85 19.49 9.58
N THR A 47 25.06 19.91 9.98
CA THR A 47 26.28 19.59 9.24
C THR A 47 26.52 18.07 9.25
N ALA A 48 26.89 17.47 8.12
CA ALA A 48 27.20 16.05 8.08
C ALA A 48 28.45 15.73 8.91
N PRO A 49 28.42 14.67 9.76
CA PRO A 49 29.54 14.34 10.65
C PRO A 49 30.78 13.85 9.89
N ASN A 50 30.61 13.37 8.65
CA ASN A 50 31.68 12.95 7.77
C ASN A 50 31.44 13.50 6.36
N LYS A 51 32.26 14.46 5.93
CA LYS A 51 32.13 15.09 4.61
C LYS A 51 32.63 14.23 3.45
N PHE A 52 33.52 13.26 3.72
CA PHE A 52 33.96 12.32 2.70
C PHE A 52 32.78 11.42 2.29
N GLU A 53 32.06 10.87 3.27
CA GLU A 53 30.86 10.07 3.02
C GLU A 53 29.81 10.85 2.22
N SER A 54 29.50 12.08 2.62
CA SER A 54 28.42 12.85 1.97
C SER A 54 28.77 13.37 0.57
N LEU A 55 30.04 13.29 0.15
CA LEU A 55 30.48 13.62 -1.22
C LEU A 55 30.66 12.36 -2.07
N ALA A 56 31.28 11.32 -1.50
CA ALA A 56 31.63 10.06 -2.15
C ALA A 56 30.44 9.10 -2.30
N GLY A 57 29.44 9.20 -1.42
CA GLY A 57 28.24 8.38 -1.40
C GLY A 57 26.97 9.22 -1.28
N HIS A 58 25.83 8.57 -1.49
CA HIS A 58 24.49 9.16 -1.37
C HIS A 58 23.52 8.16 -0.75
N ASP A 59 23.98 7.49 0.30
CA ASP A 59 23.28 6.37 0.95
C ASP A 59 21.95 6.83 1.55
N SER A 60 21.89 8.07 2.05
CA SER A 60 20.66 8.70 2.51
C SER A 60 19.58 8.83 1.41
N LEU A 61 19.98 9.09 0.16
CA LEU A 61 19.05 9.10 -0.98
C LEU A 61 18.57 7.69 -1.33
N VAL A 62 19.46 6.69 -1.25
CA VAL A 62 19.12 5.28 -1.48
C VAL A 62 18.15 4.79 -0.42
N GLU A 63 18.40 5.10 0.85
CA GLU A 63 17.53 4.75 1.98
C GLU A 63 16.15 5.41 1.87
N MET A 64 16.09 6.71 1.60
CA MET A 64 14.80 7.39 1.37
C MET A 64 14.07 6.78 0.17
N SER A 65 14.78 6.49 -0.92
CA SER A 65 14.20 5.82 -2.08
C SER A 65 13.64 4.44 -1.73
N GLY A 66 14.33 3.67 -0.88
CA GLY A 66 13.84 2.39 -0.37
C GLY A 66 12.57 2.55 0.47
N ALA A 67 12.49 3.57 1.32
CA ALA A 67 11.28 3.88 2.07
C ALA A 67 10.09 4.21 1.15
N LEU A 68 10.31 5.00 0.09
CA LEU A 68 9.29 5.28 -0.93
C LEU A 68 8.90 4.03 -1.72
N ASN A 69 9.84 3.13 -2.00
CA ASN A 69 9.57 1.86 -2.66
C ASN A 69 8.63 0.97 -1.81
N VAL A 70 8.83 0.91 -0.49
CA VAL A 70 7.90 0.20 0.40
C VAL A 70 6.50 0.81 0.35
N VAL A 71 6.40 2.15 0.38
CA VAL A 71 5.11 2.84 0.24
C VAL A 71 4.44 2.49 -1.10
N ALA A 72 5.19 2.46 -2.19
CA ALA A 72 4.67 2.04 -3.50
C ALA A 72 4.14 0.60 -3.49
N CYS A 73 4.82 -0.34 -2.83
CA CYS A 73 4.31 -1.71 -2.67
C CYS A 73 2.95 -1.72 -1.94
N SER A 74 2.83 -0.99 -0.82
CA SER A 74 1.58 -0.91 -0.05
C SER A 74 0.45 -0.27 -0.84
N LEU A 75 0.70 0.87 -1.48
CA LEU A 75 -0.30 1.56 -2.31
C LEU A 75 -0.74 0.72 -3.51
N ASN A 76 0.18 0.01 -4.16
CA ASN A 76 -0.15 -0.88 -5.26
C ASN A 76 -1.12 -1.99 -4.80
N LYS A 77 -0.88 -2.60 -3.64
CA LYS A 77 -1.81 -3.61 -3.09
C LYS A 77 -3.18 -3.00 -2.80
N ILE A 78 -3.23 -1.89 -2.07
CA ILE A 78 -4.48 -1.22 -1.71
C ILE A 78 -5.30 -0.86 -2.96
N ALA A 79 -4.68 -0.27 -3.98
CA ALA A 79 -5.35 0.09 -5.22
C ALA A 79 -5.84 -1.15 -6.00
N ASN A 80 -5.08 -2.25 -5.98
CA ASN A 80 -5.49 -3.50 -6.62
C ASN A 80 -6.67 -4.16 -5.91
N ASP A 81 -6.72 -4.14 -4.58
CA ASP A 81 -7.88 -4.65 -3.82
C ASP A 81 -9.13 -3.88 -4.16
N ILE A 82 -9.07 -2.54 -4.06
CA ILE A 82 -10.21 -1.66 -4.35
C ILE A 82 -10.68 -1.87 -5.80
N ARG A 83 -9.75 -2.00 -6.74
CA ARG A 83 -10.08 -2.32 -8.14
C ARG A 83 -10.80 -3.66 -8.29
N LEU A 84 -10.35 -4.70 -7.58
CA LEU A 84 -10.93 -6.04 -7.69
C LEU A 84 -12.29 -6.12 -7.00
N LEU A 85 -12.41 -5.56 -5.79
CA LEU A 85 -13.67 -5.46 -5.05
C LEU A 85 -14.72 -4.66 -5.84
N GLY A 86 -14.30 -3.60 -6.53
CA GLY A 86 -15.15 -2.77 -7.40
C GLY A 86 -15.41 -3.35 -8.80
N SER A 87 -14.92 -4.54 -9.12
CA SER A 87 -15.12 -5.14 -10.45
C SER A 87 -16.57 -5.56 -10.68
N GLY A 88 -17.13 -5.27 -11.86
CA GLY A 88 -18.54 -5.54 -12.13
C GLY A 88 -19.08 -4.83 -13.39
N PRO A 89 -20.39 -4.51 -13.46
CA PRO A 89 -21.37 -4.60 -12.37
C PRO A 89 -22.00 -5.98 -12.17
N ARG A 90 -21.84 -6.91 -13.13
CA ARG A 90 -22.52 -8.24 -13.07
C ARG A 90 -21.59 -9.45 -13.10
N CYS A 91 -20.39 -9.30 -13.64
CA CYS A 91 -19.47 -10.41 -13.90
C CYS A 91 -18.16 -10.32 -13.10
N GLY A 92 -18.15 -9.56 -12.00
CA GLY A 92 -17.02 -9.39 -11.09
C GLY A 92 -17.38 -9.74 -9.65
N LEU A 93 -16.58 -9.24 -8.69
CA LEU A 93 -16.91 -9.36 -7.26
C LEU A 93 -18.09 -8.46 -6.90
N GLY A 94 -17.96 -7.16 -7.19
CA GLY A 94 -19.01 -6.16 -7.02
C GLY A 94 -19.36 -5.88 -5.55
N GLU A 95 -18.43 -6.06 -4.62
CA GLU A 95 -18.66 -5.83 -3.18
C GLU A 95 -18.69 -4.33 -2.84
N ILE A 96 -18.01 -3.50 -3.62
CA ILE A 96 -18.02 -2.05 -3.45
C ILE A 96 -18.37 -1.34 -4.75
N SER A 97 -18.93 -0.14 -4.62
CA SER A 97 -19.11 0.79 -5.72
C SER A 97 -18.12 1.94 -5.59
N LEU A 98 -17.45 2.26 -6.71
CA LEU A 98 -16.49 3.36 -6.79
C LEU A 98 -17.19 4.61 -7.35
N PRO A 99 -16.76 5.82 -6.96
CA PRO A 99 -17.31 7.06 -7.50
C PRO A 99 -17.03 7.19 -9.00
N GLU A 100 -18.03 7.64 -9.76
CA GLU A 100 -17.92 7.92 -11.19
C GLU A 100 -17.40 9.36 -11.41
N ASN A 101 -16.08 9.50 -11.59
CA ASN A 101 -15.45 10.82 -11.78
C ASN A 101 -15.48 11.31 -13.23
N GLU A 102 -15.43 10.38 -14.17
CA GLU A 102 -15.46 10.65 -15.59
C GLU A 102 -16.68 9.93 -16.19
N PRO A 103 -17.37 10.52 -17.19
CA PRO A 103 -18.45 9.82 -17.86
C PRO A 103 -17.91 8.49 -18.39
N GLY A 104 -18.52 7.38 -17.98
CA GLY A 104 -18.28 6.09 -18.61
C GLY A 104 -18.53 6.14 -20.12
N SER A 105 -18.19 5.06 -20.83
CA SER A 105 -18.52 4.97 -22.26
C SER A 105 -20.01 5.22 -22.45
N SER A 106 -20.37 6.20 -23.30
CA SER A 106 -21.76 6.61 -23.53
C SER A 106 -22.68 5.48 -24.03
N ILE A 107 -22.10 4.36 -24.48
CA ILE A 107 -22.79 3.15 -24.93
C ILE A 107 -22.99 2.09 -23.82
N MET A 108 -22.34 2.22 -22.66
CA MET A 108 -22.34 1.24 -21.57
C MET A 108 -22.82 1.85 -20.24
N PRO A 109 -24.16 1.99 -20.04
CA PRO A 109 -24.72 2.46 -18.78
C PRO A 109 -24.28 1.60 -17.60
N GLY A 110 -23.87 2.24 -16.49
CA GLY A 110 -23.47 1.55 -15.26
C GLY A 110 -22.05 0.97 -15.27
N LYS A 111 -21.26 1.19 -16.33
CA LYS A 111 -19.84 0.84 -16.35
C LYS A 111 -19.00 1.98 -15.78
N VAL A 112 -18.46 1.78 -14.58
CA VAL A 112 -17.49 2.67 -13.95
C VAL A 112 -16.11 2.01 -14.00
N ASN A 113 -15.14 2.65 -14.67
CA ASN A 113 -13.76 2.17 -14.67
C ASN A 113 -13.04 2.69 -13.41
N PRO A 114 -12.16 1.88 -12.79
CA PRO A 114 -11.40 2.27 -11.59
C PRO A 114 -10.17 3.12 -11.95
N THR A 115 -10.36 4.24 -12.67
CA THR A 115 -9.30 5.08 -13.27
C THR A 115 -8.29 5.58 -12.24
N GLN A 116 -8.76 5.91 -11.03
CA GLN A 116 -7.89 6.32 -9.93
C GLN A 116 -7.01 5.17 -9.40
N CYS A 117 -7.53 3.93 -9.38
CA CYS A 117 -6.72 2.76 -9.05
C CYS A 117 -5.67 2.51 -10.15
N GLU A 118 -6.04 2.64 -11.42
CA GLU A 118 -5.15 2.48 -12.56
C GLU A 118 -3.97 3.47 -12.48
N ALA A 119 -4.25 4.75 -12.31
CA ALA A 119 -3.24 5.80 -12.14
C ALA A 119 -2.31 5.51 -10.96
N MET A 120 -2.86 5.13 -9.79
CA MET A 120 -2.06 4.76 -8.62
C MET A 120 -1.12 3.59 -8.90
N THR A 121 -1.60 2.52 -9.55
CA THR A 121 -0.76 1.35 -9.86
C THR A 121 0.34 1.65 -10.88
N MET A 122 0.09 2.53 -11.86
CA MET A 122 1.13 3.01 -12.79
C MET A 122 2.21 3.83 -12.07
N VAL A 123 1.80 4.73 -11.16
CA VAL A 123 2.72 5.50 -10.32
C VAL A 123 3.58 4.58 -9.46
N CYS A 124 2.99 3.56 -8.84
CA CYS A 124 3.74 2.60 -8.04
C CYS A 124 4.80 1.88 -8.87
N ALA A 125 4.48 1.44 -10.09
CA ALA A 125 5.45 0.82 -10.99
C ALA A 125 6.60 1.79 -11.36
N GLN A 126 6.27 3.06 -11.63
CA GLN A 126 7.29 4.09 -11.91
C GLN A 126 8.24 4.30 -10.72
N VAL A 127 7.70 4.38 -9.50
CA VAL A 127 8.51 4.55 -8.28
C VAL A 127 9.45 3.36 -8.06
N MET A 128 8.98 2.13 -8.29
CA MET A 128 9.82 0.93 -8.18
C MET A 128 10.97 0.97 -9.19
N GLY A 129 10.71 1.39 -10.44
CA GLY A 129 11.74 1.60 -11.45
C GLY A 129 12.75 2.69 -11.05
N ASN A 130 12.26 3.84 -10.57
CA ASN A 130 13.10 4.93 -10.08
C ASN A 130 14.01 4.47 -8.93
N HIS A 131 13.51 3.61 -8.03
CA HIS A 131 14.30 3.05 -6.94
C HIS A 131 15.48 2.21 -7.44
N VAL A 132 15.28 1.39 -8.47
CA VAL A 132 16.37 0.64 -9.11
C VAL A 132 17.39 1.61 -9.71
N THR A 133 16.96 2.65 -10.41
CA THR A 133 17.87 3.68 -10.96
C THR A 133 18.69 4.37 -9.88
N ILE A 134 18.07 4.74 -8.75
CA ILE A 134 18.76 5.36 -7.61
C ILE A 134 19.74 4.38 -6.97
N SER A 135 19.35 3.11 -6.80
CA SER A 135 20.22 2.07 -6.24
C SER A 135 21.45 1.85 -7.11
N THR A 136 21.28 1.79 -8.44
CA THR A 136 22.39 1.72 -9.38
C THR A 136 23.27 2.96 -9.27
N GLY A 137 22.71 4.18 -9.28
CA GLY A 137 23.47 5.42 -9.15
C GLY A 137 24.26 5.52 -7.85
N GLY A 138 23.68 5.07 -6.72
CA GLY A 138 24.34 5.04 -5.41
C GLY A 138 25.59 4.16 -5.41
N ALA A 139 25.55 3.03 -6.13
CA ALA A 139 26.65 2.08 -6.23
C ALA A 139 27.81 2.50 -7.16
N GLN A 140 27.66 3.59 -7.94
CA GLN A 140 28.66 4.02 -8.93
C GLN A 140 29.66 5.08 -8.39
N GLY A 141 29.74 5.27 -7.07
CA GLY A 141 30.73 6.16 -6.47
C GLY A 141 32.17 5.75 -6.83
N GLN A 142 33.02 6.73 -7.17
CA GLN A 142 34.44 6.51 -7.46
C GLN A 142 35.27 7.46 -6.62
N PHE A 143 36.02 6.90 -5.67
CA PHE A 143 36.87 7.65 -4.74
C PHE A 143 36.11 8.77 -4.02
N GLU A 144 36.54 10.02 -4.11
CA GLU A 144 36.01 11.14 -3.32
C GLU A 144 34.66 11.69 -3.81
N LEU A 145 34.13 11.25 -4.95
CA LEU A 145 32.91 11.83 -5.50
C LEU A 145 32.04 10.82 -6.26
N ASN A 146 30.78 10.68 -5.82
CA ASN A 146 29.74 10.08 -6.66
C ASN A 146 29.22 11.12 -7.67
N VAL A 147 29.41 10.86 -8.96
CA VAL A 147 29.02 11.76 -10.07
C VAL A 147 27.61 11.48 -10.64
N PHE A 148 26.87 10.52 -10.09
CA PHE A 148 25.50 10.18 -10.48
C PHE A 148 24.44 11.04 -9.76
N LYS A 149 24.86 12.11 -9.06
CA LYS A 149 23.96 12.98 -8.27
C LYS A 149 22.72 13.45 -9.04
N PRO A 150 22.82 13.94 -10.30
CA PRO A 150 21.65 14.45 -11.02
C PRO A 150 20.57 13.40 -11.26
N VAL A 151 20.96 12.17 -11.65
CA VAL A 151 19.98 11.11 -11.92
C VAL A 151 19.34 10.61 -10.63
N MET A 152 20.09 10.52 -9.53
CA MET A 152 19.56 10.13 -8.23
C MET A 152 18.56 11.16 -7.69
N ALA A 153 18.91 12.45 -7.72
CA ALA A 153 18.05 13.53 -7.25
C ALA A 153 16.77 13.64 -8.09
N SER A 154 16.88 13.59 -9.42
CA SER A 154 15.73 13.65 -10.32
C SER A 154 14.72 12.52 -10.05
N ASN A 155 15.21 11.27 -9.93
CA ASN A 155 14.36 10.12 -9.65
C ASN A 155 13.75 10.16 -8.24
N LEU A 156 14.47 10.65 -7.23
CA LEU A 156 13.94 10.73 -5.87
C LEU A 156 12.82 11.76 -5.78
N LEU A 157 13.04 12.96 -6.33
CA LEU A 157 12.04 14.02 -6.38
C LEU A 157 10.82 13.60 -7.20
N HIS A 158 11.04 12.97 -8.36
CA HIS A 158 9.96 12.44 -9.19
C HIS A 158 9.10 11.43 -8.43
N SER A 159 9.71 10.47 -7.74
CA SER A 159 8.99 9.49 -6.92
C SER A 159 8.19 10.14 -5.79
N ALA A 160 8.78 11.09 -5.07
CA ALA A 160 8.12 11.78 -3.97
C ALA A 160 6.89 12.58 -4.45
N THR A 161 7.04 13.33 -5.55
CA THR A 161 5.94 14.10 -6.16
C THR A 161 4.83 13.18 -6.66
N LEU A 162 5.16 12.14 -7.44
CA LEU A 162 4.15 11.22 -7.96
C LEU A 162 3.36 10.54 -6.85
N ILE A 163 4.01 10.05 -5.79
CA ILE A 163 3.32 9.43 -4.66
C ILE A 163 2.41 10.45 -3.97
N GLY A 164 2.90 11.66 -3.69
CA GLY A 164 2.12 12.70 -3.03
C GLY A 164 0.86 13.06 -3.80
N ASP A 165 1.01 13.34 -5.10
CA ASP A 165 -0.09 13.72 -5.98
C ASP A 165 -1.08 12.57 -6.17
N ALA A 166 -0.58 11.36 -6.46
CA ALA A 166 -1.43 10.19 -6.67
C ALA A 166 -2.19 9.81 -5.40
N ALA A 167 -1.55 9.83 -4.23
CA ALA A 167 -2.21 9.51 -2.96
C ALA A 167 -3.29 10.53 -2.61
N SER A 168 -3.00 11.83 -2.78
CA SER A 168 -3.99 12.89 -2.59
C SER A 168 -5.17 12.78 -3.56
N CYS A 169 -4.90 12.48 -4.83
CA CYS A 169 -5.94 12.32 -5.84
C CYS A 169 -6.78 11.06 -5.58
N PHE A 170 -6.14 9.93 -5.30
CA PHE A 170 -6.78 8.65 -5.00
C PHE A 170 -7.67 8.74 -3.76
N ALA A 171 -7.20 9.39 -2.70
CA ALA A 171 -7.99 9.59 -1.49
C ALA A 171 -9.27 10.40 -1.77
N ARG A 172 -9.14 11.55 -2.45
CA ARG A 172 -10.27 12.46 -2.70
C ARG A 172 -11.25 11.96 -3.74
N ARG A 173 -10.75 11.34 -4.80
CA ARG A 173 -11.55 10.95 -5.99
C ARG A 173 -11.96 9.49 -6.01
N CYS A 174 -11.44 8.65 -5.12
CA CYS A 174 -11.83 7.25 -5.03
C CYS A 174 -12.26 6.91 -3.60
N VAL A 175 -11.31 6.93 -2.66
CA VAL A 175 -11.50 6.36 -1.31
C VAL A 175 -12.68 6.98 -0.57
N VAL A 176 -12.79 8.31 -0.55
CA VAL A 176 -13.88 9.02 0.16
C VAL A 176 -15.27 8.68 -0.38
N GLY A 177 -15.38 8.29 -1.66
CA GLY A 177 -16.64 7.99 -2.32
C GLY A 177 -17.00 6.51 -2.39
N ILE A 178 -16.22 5.62 -1.77
CA ILE A 178 -16.50 4.18 -1.80
C ILE A 178 -17.76 3.88 -0.98
N THR A 179 -18.69 3.11 -1.56
CA THR A 179 -19.86 2.57 -0.85
C THR A 179 -19.89 1.04 -0.94
N ALA A 180 -20.43 0.38 0.08
CA ALA A 180 -20.63 -1.07 0.06
C ALA A 180 -21.89 -1.43 -0.74
N ASN A 181 -21.81 -2.52 -1.50
CA ASN A 181 -22.98 -3.13 -2.14
C ASN A 181 -23.52 -4.23 -1.22
N GLU A 182 -24.29 -3.82 -0.20
CA GLU A 182 -24.71 -4.69 0.91
C GLU A 182 -25.45 -5.95 0.43
N ASP A 183 -26.41 -5.83 -0.49
CA ASP A 183 -27.14 -6.98 -1.06
C ASP A 183 -26.19 -8.03 -1.69
N ARG A 184 -25.14 -7.56 -2.37
CA ARG A 184 -24.15 -8.42 -3.02
C ARG A 184 -23.28 -9.11 -1.97
N ILE A 185 -22.82 -8.35 -0.98
CA ILE A 185 -22.02 -8.88 0.13
C ILE A 185 -22.81 -9.94 0.90
N GLU A 186 -24.07 -9.67 1.23
CA GLU A 186 -24.96 -10.61 1.93
C GLU A 186 -25.16 -11.90 1.12
N THR A 187 -25.41 -11.78 -0.18
CA THR A 187 -25.53 -12.94 -1.08
C THR A 187 -24.26 -13.80 -1.07
N LEU A 188 -23.08 -13.17 -1.12
CA LEU A 188 -21.80 -13.88 -1.10
C LEU A 188 -21.50 -14.52 0.26
N LEU A 189 -21.83 -13.83 1.36
CA LEU A 189 -21.67 -14.33 2.72
C LEU A 189 -22.46 -15.62 2.93
N HIS A 190 -23.75 -15.62 2.61
CA HIS A 190 -24.61 -16.79 2.79
C HIS A 190 -24.41 -17.87 1.71
N GLY A 191 -23.84 -17.52 0.56
CA GLY A 191 -23.37 -18.48 -0.45
C GLY A 191 -22.01 -19.13 -0.12
N SER A 192 -21.28 -18.61 0.87
CA SER A 192 -19.94 -19.07 1.21
C SER A 192 -19.95 -20.40 1.96
N LEU A 193 -18.97 -21.25 1.65
CA LEU A 193 -18.73 -22.50 2.38
C LEU A 193 -17.83 -22.32 3.61
N MET A 194 -17.26 -21.13 3.81
CA MET A 194 -16.27 -20.90 4.88
C MET A 194 -16.89 -20.80 6.27
N LEU A 195 -18.19 -20.48 6.35
CA LEU A 195 -18.95 -20.42 7.60
C LEU A 195 -19.08 -21.79 8.28
N VAL A 196 -18.83 -22.90 7.56
CA VAL A 196 -18.93 -24.28 8.07
C VAL A 196 -18.09 -24.52 9.32
N THR A 197 -16.99 -23.77 9.50
CA THR A 197 -16.09 -23.91 10.65
C THR A 197 -16.79 -23.59 11.98
N ALA A 198 -17.82 -22.75 11.97
CA ALA A 198 -18.67 -22.48 13.12
C ALA A 198 -19.39 -23.73 13.65
N LEU A 199 -19.59 -24.75 12.81
CA LEU A 199 -20.23 -26.00 13.19
C LEU A 199 -19.31 -26.94 13.98
N ASN A 200 -17.98 -26.75 13.92
CA ASN A 200 -17.02 -27.67 14.52
C ASN A 200 -17.25 -27.94 16.03
N PRO A 201 -17.55 -26.94 16.88
CA PRO A 201 -17.82 -27.17 18.30
C PRO A 201 -19.13 -27.94 18.58
N HIS A 202 -20.07 -27.94 17.64
CA HIS A 202 -21.40 -28.51 17.82
C HIS A 202 -21.50 -29.95 17.28
N ILE A 203 -20.89 -30.21 16.12
CA ILE A 203 -21.02 -31.50 15.41
C ILE A 203 -19.68 -32.19 15.14
N GLY A 204 -18.55 -31.54 15.44
CA GLY A 204 -17.21 -32.04 15.17
C GLY A 204 -16.74 -31.78 13.73
N TYR A 205 -15.41 -31.77 13.56
CA TYR A 205 -14.73 -31.44 12.30
C TYR A 205 -15.13 -32.36 11.13
N ASP A 206 -15.24 -33.67 11.38
CA ASP A 206 -15.52 -34.64 10.32
C ASP A 206 -16.92 -34.43 9.70
N LYS A 207 -17.92 -34.17 10.54
CA LYS A 207 -19.30 -33.92 10.08
C LYS A 207 -19.40 -32.59 9.34
N ALA A 208 -18.76 -31.53 9.85
CA ALA A 208 -18.69 -30.24 9.16
C ALA A 208 -18.01 -30.37 7.79
N THR A 209 -16.92 -31.13 7.69
CA THR A 209 -16.23 -31.40 6.42
C THR A 209 -17.12 -32.12 5.41
N ILE A 210 -17.92 -33.08 5.85
CA ILE A 210 -18.90 -33.77 5.00
C ILE A 210 -19.94 -32.79 4.45
N ILE A 211 -20.48 -31.91 5.29
CA ILE A 211 -21.45 -30.88 4.90
C ILE A 211 -20.85 -29.96 3.82
N ALA A 212 -19.66 -29.40 4.05
CA ALA A 212 -19.01 -28.49 3.10
C ALA A 212 -18.72 -29.16 1.74
N LYS A 213 -18.24 -30.41 1.76
CA LYS A 213 -17.99 -31.18 0.52
C LYS A 213 -19.29 -31.49 -0.22
N SER A 214 -20.36 -31.81 0.50
CA SER A 214 -21.68 -32.07 -0.08
C SER A 214 -22.26 -30.80 -0.72
N ALA A 215 -22.22 -29.68 0.00
CA ALA A 215 -22.67 -28.37 -0.50
C ALA A 215 -21.92 -27.98 -1.79
N HIS A 216 -20.59 -28.11 -1.80
CA HIS A 216 -19.79 -27.82 -2.99
C HIS A 216 -20.14 -28.73 -4.17
N LYS A 217 -20.24 -30.05 -3.94
CA LYS A 217 -20.53 -31.02 -5.00
C LYS A 217 -21.91 -30.81 -5.61
N ASN A 218 -22.89 -30.42 -4.81
CA ASN A 218 -24.29 -30.30 -5.23
C ASN A 218 -24.67 -28.87 -5.63
N GLY A 219 -23.79 -27.89 -5.43
CA GLY A 219 -24.08 -26.48 -5.70
C GLY A 219 -25.14 -25.88 -4.77
N THR A 220 -25.29 -26.42 -3.57
CA THR A 220 -26.27 -25.95 -2.57
C THR A 220 -25.59 -25.07 -1.51
N THR A 221 -26.38 -24.35 -0.74
CA THR A 221 -25.91 -23.64 0.46
C THR A 221 -25.46 -24.61 1.54
N LEU A 222 -24.69 -24.10 2.52
CA LEU A 222 -24.33 -24.88 3.71
C LEU A 222 -25.56 -25.31 4.51
N LYS A 223 -26.57 -24.44 4.62
CA LYS A 223 -27.80 -24.73 5.37
C LYS A 223 -28.57 -25.90 4.76
N GLU A 224 -28.77 -25.88 3.45
CA GLU A 224 -29.42 -26.97 2.72
C GLU A 224 -28.67 -28.28 2.87
N ALA A 225 -27.34 -28.27 2.70
CA ALA A 225 -26.53 -29.47 2.85
C ALA A 225 -26.50 -30.00 4.29
N ALA A 226 -26.50 -29.12 5.29
CA ALA A 226 -26.51 -29.50 6.70
C ALA A 226 -27.83 -30.16 7.10
N VAL A 227 -28.96 -29.58 6.70
CA VAL A 227 -30.29 -30.17 6.94
C VAL A 227 -30.44 -31.50 6.18
N ALA A 228 -30.01 -31.56 4.92
CA ALA A 228 -30.06 -32.80 4.13
C ALA A 228 -29.18 -33.93 4.68
N SER A 229 -28.09 -33.59 5.39
CA SER A 229 -27.22 -34.58 6.04
C SER A 229 -27.85 -35.23 7.28
N GLY A 230 -28.88 -34.60 7.86
CA GLY A 230 -29.49 -35.03 9.12
C GLY A 230 -28.62 -34.79 10.36
N TYR A 231 -27.51 -34.04 10.25
CA TYR A 231 -26.63 -33.73 11.38
C TYR A 231 -27.13 -32.60 12.28
N LEU A 232 -27.97 -31.72 11.77
CA LEU A 232 -28.59 -30.61 12.50
C LEU A 232 -29.87 -30.13 11.80
N THR A 233 -30.73 -29.40 12.52
CA THR A 233 -31.95 -28.79 11.99
C THR A 233 -31.69 -27.40 11.41
N ALA A 234 -32.66 -26.84 10.67
CA ALA A 234 -32.55 -25.49 10.14
C ALA A 234 -32.40 -24.44 11.25
N GLU A 235 -33.11 -24.64 12.37
CA GLU A 235 -33.08 -23.76 13.54
C GLU A 235 -31.72 -23.81 14.24
N GLN A 236 -31.14 -25.02 14.38
CA GLN A 236 -29.78 -25.18 14.92
C GLN A 236 -28.74 -24.51 14.03
N PHE A 237 -28.90 -24.57 12.70
CA PHE A 237 -28.00 -23.87 11.78
C PHE A 237 -28.04 -22.35 12.02
N ASP A 238 -29.24 -21.78 12.12
CA ASP A 238 -29.42 -20.33 12.32
C ASP A 238 -28.92 -19.87 13.71
N GLU A 239 -29.03 -20.73 14.72
CA GLU A 239 -28.51 -20.45 16.07
C GLU A 239 -26.98 -20.52 16.13
N TRP A 240 -26.36 -21.44 15.39
CA TRP A 240 -24.91 -21.71 15.50
C TRP A 240 -24.06 -20.91 14.51
N ILE A 241 -24.60 -20.56 13.34
CA ILE A 241 -23.90 -19.75 12.34
C ILE A 241 -24.41 -18.31 12.41
N ILE A 242 -23.76 -17.51 13.26
CA ILE A 242 -24.02 -16.08 13.44
C ILE A 242 -22.77 -15.32 12.96
N PRO A 243 -22.70 -14.85 11.71
CA PRO A 243 -21.51 -14.20 11.14
C PRO A 243 -20.98 -13.03 11.97
N GLU A 244 -21.87 -12.28 12.61
CA GLU A 244 -21.56 -11.15 13.50
C GLU A 244 -20.75 -11.57 14.73
N SER A 245 -20.81 -12.85 15.11
CA SER A 245 -20.02 -13.44 16.20
C SER A 245 -18.70 -14.07 15.73
N MET A 246 -18.41 -14.05 14.43
CA MET A 246 -17.25 -14.70 13.80
C MET A 246 -16.14 -13.72 13.37
N ILE A 247 -16.20 -12.48 13.85
CA ILE A 247 -15.29 -11.37 13.45
C ILE A 247 -14.20 -11.06 14.47
N GLY A 248 -14.01 -11.90 15.49
CA GLY A 248 -13.01 -11.68 16.54
C GLY A 248 -12.93 -12.82 17.56
N PRO A 249 -11.99 -12.75 18.51
CA PRO A 249 -11.95 -13.68 19.63
C PRO A 249 -13.22 -13.54 20.50
N LYS A 250 -13.62 -14.62 21.16
CA LYS A 250 -14.68 -14.58 22.18
C LYS A 250 -14.12 -14.02 23.48
N ASP A 251 -14.92 -13.22 24.17
CA ASP A 251 -14.65 -12.83 25.55
C ASP A 251 -14.66 -14.08 26.46
N ALA A 252 -13.84 -14.03 27.51
CA ALA A 252 -13.67 -15.12 28.48
C ALA A 252 -14.86 -15.28 29.43
#